data_AF-A0A318ULH3-F1
#
_entry.id   AF-A0A318ULH3-F1
#
_cell.length_a   1.000
_cell.length_b   1.000
_cell.length_c   1.000
_cell.angle_alpha   90.00
_cell.angle_beta   90.00
_cell.angle_gamma   90.00
#
_symmetry.space_group_name_H-M   'P 1'
#
loop_
_entity.id
_entity.type
_entity.pdbx_description
1 polymer ?
#
loop_
_entity_poly.entity_id
_entity_poly.type
_entity_poly.pdbx_seq_one_letter_code
_entity_poly.pdbx_strand_id
1 'polypeptide(L)'
;MLLCTLSSYAQPFRFKSTGPGKPFFLNIGWGEKGKGAYVWYEGQNSPMALQVSAYKRDKAQAGTNQPDEESYRWSEIYQGKINGTYALTMMQHNIYQVSYVRARDNKKFELEYLEDKKPYDGKNMLLLYGIQLHFYVFYKNDFKLLYPNGQETSFKLSPLKNGNARQYSIRDYNNDGYDDISFKQSGAKAEIFIYHPQIKKFMPQE
;
A
#
# COMPACT_ATOMS: atom_id res chain seq x y z
N MET A 1 7.60 -17.98 21.03
CA MET A 1 7.40 -18.34 19.62
C MET A 1 7.20 -17.05 18.84
N LEU A 2 8.17 -16.66 18.03
CA LEU A 2 8.15 -15.41 17.27
C LEU A 2 7.09 -15.57 16.17
N LEU A 3 5.88 -15.04 16.38
CA LEU A 3 4.89 -14.86 15.32
C LEU A 3 5.46 -13.82 14.37
N CYS A 4 6.23 -14.30 13.40
CA CYS A 4 6.55 -13.54 12.20
C CYS A 4 5.21 -13.32 11.51
N THR A 5 4.63 -12.13 11.69
CA THR A 5 3.42 -11.71 10.97
C THR A 5 3.77 -11.72 9.49
N LEU A 6 3.44 -12.83 8.83
CA LEU A 6 3.46 -12.99 7.39
C LEU A 6 2.39 -12.06 6.83
N SER A 7 2.72 -10.78 6.69
CA SER A 7 1.87 -9.84 5.98
C SER A 7 2.13 -9.99 4.48
N SER A 8 1.76 -11.15 3.94
CA SER A 8 1.70 -11.36 2.49
C SER A 8 0.44 -10.69 1.96
N TYR A 9 0.51 -9.38 1.74
CA TYR A 9 -0.61 -8.59 1.23
C TYR A 9 -0.86 -8.92 -0.25
N ALA A 10 -1.89 -9.71 -0.54
CA ALA A 10 -2.47 -9.81 -1.88
C ALA A 10 -3.19 -8.49 -2.20
N GLN A 11 -2.40 -7.48 -2.56
CA GLN A 11 -2.83 -6.13 -2.88
C GLN A 11 -2.42 -5.77 -4.31
N PRO A 12 -3.11 -4.81 -4.95
CA PRO A 12 -4.22 -4.01 -4.41
C PRO A 12 -5.55 -4.76 -4.31
N PHE A 13 -6.46 -4.25 -3.49
CA PHE A 13 -7.85 -4.72 -3.42
C PHE A 13 -8.72 -3.92 -4.38
N ARG A 14 -9.57 -4.62 -5.14
CA ARG A 14 -10.54 -4.01 -6.05
C ARG A 14 -11.87 -3.81 -5.34
N PHE A 15 -12.49 -2.64 -5.55
CA PHE A 15 -13.77 -2.29 -4.98
C PHE A 15 -14.75 -1.74 -6.01
N LYS A 16 -16.03 -1.92 -5.72
CA LYS A 16 -17.15 -1.25 -6.37
C LYS A 16 -17.85 -0.36 -5.36
N SER A 17 -18.11 0.90 -5.71
CA SER A 17 -18.91 1.75 -4.85
C SER A 17 -20.40 1.43 -4.93
N THR A 18 -21.05 1.55 -3.78
CA THR A 18 -22.49 1.50 -3.61
C THR A 18 -22.94 2.78 -2.90
N GLY A 19 -24.18 3.19 -3.13
CA GLY A 19 -24.73 4.43 -2.58
C GLY A 19 -25.27 5.38 -3.66
N PRO A 20 -25.28 6.70 -3.40
CA PRO A 20 -25.99 7.65 -4.25
C PRO A 20 -25.24 7.94 -5.55
N GLY A 21 -25.77 7.44 -6.67
CA GLY A 21 -25.31 7.75 -8.03
C GLY A 21 -24.85 6.53 -8.81
N LYS A 22 -24.16 6.76 -9.94
CA LYS A 22 -23.57 5.69 -10.75
C LYS A 22 -22.42 5.03 -9.96
N PRO A 23 -22.39 3.70 -9.83
CA PRO A 23 -21.26 2.99 -9.26
C PRO A 23 -19.95 3.32 -10.00
N PHE A 24 -18.86 3.37 -9.25
CA PHE A 24 -17.50 3.50 -9.76
C PHE A 24 -16.64 2.37 -9.19
N PHE A 25 -15.57 2.06 -9.90
CA PHE A 25 -14.63 0.99 -9.55
C PHE A 25 -13.27 1.59 -9.27
N LEU A 26 -12.57 1.03 -8.30
CA LEU A 26 -11.25 1.48 -7.91
C LEU A 26 -10.42 0.35 -7.30
N ASN A 27 -9.11 0.54 -7.30
CA ASN A 27 -8.17 -0.30 -6.59
C ASN A 27 -7.53 0.50 -5.45
N ILE A 28 -7.37 -0.10 -4.28
CA ILE A 28 -6.64 0.50 -3.15
C ILE A 28 -5.51 -0.45 -2.76
N GLY A 29 -4.28 0.07 -2.66
CA GLY A 29 -3.11 -0.62 -2.11
C GLY A 29 -2.42 0.27 -1.08
N TRP A 30 -1.76 -0.33 -0.09
CA TRP A 30 -1.06 0.37 0.98
C TRP A 30 0.00 -0.51 1.67
N GLY A 31 1.04 0.12 2.18
CA GLY A 31 2.08 -0.52 2.96
C GLY A 31 1.81 -0.52 4.47
N GLU A 32 2.86 -0.85 5.23
CA GLU A 32 2.82 -0.87 6.70
C GLU A 32 2.19 0.41 7.27
N LYS A 33 1.22 0.25 8.18
CA LYS A 33 0.49 1.35 8.86
C LYS A 33 -0.22 2.32 7.90
N GLY A 34 -0.52 1.88 6.69
CA GLY A 34 -1.23 2.66 5.67
C GLY A 34 -0.33 3.60 4.87
N LYS A 35 1.00 3.55 5.05
CA LYS A 35 1.94 4.38 4.29
C LYS A 35 2.04 3.95 2.82
N GLY A 36 2.44 4.87 1.94
CA GLY A 36 2.54 4.60 0.50
C GLY A 36 1.21 4.23 -0.14
N ALA A 37 0.10 4.56 0.52
CA ALA A 37 -1.23 4.20 0.06
C ALA A 37 -1.61 4.98 -1.20
N TYR A 38 -2.41 4.33 -2.04
CA TYR A 38 -2.94 4.93 -3.24
C TYR A 38 -4.35 4.43 -3.52
N VAL A 39 -5.08 5.23 -4.30
CA VAL A 39 -6.29 4.79 -4.99
C VAL A 39 -6.09 4.92 -6.49
N TRP A 40 -6.60 3.97 -7.25
CA TRP A 40 -6.59 4.03 -8.71
C TRP A 40 -7.99 3.71 -9.24
N TYR A 41 -8.68 4.74 -9.73
CA TYR A 41 -10.01 4.58 -10.31
C TYR A 41 -9.93 3.95 -11.69
N GLU A 42 -10.91 3.11 -12.01
CA GLU A 42 -11.05 2.52 -13.33
C GLU A 42 -11.22 3.64 -14.38
N GLY A 43 -10.39 3.61 -15.44
CA GLY A 43 -10.34 4.63 -16.48
C GLY A 43 -9.37 5.78 -16.24
N GLN A 44 -8.68 5.85 -15.09
CA GLN A 44 -7.60 6.81 -14.87
C GLN A 44 -6.25 6.30 -15.38
N ASN A 45 -5.42 7.21 -15.88
CA ASN A 45 -4.07 6.91 -16.36
C ASN A 45 -3.02 6.79 -15.23
N SER A 46 -3.30 7.35 -14.06
CA SER A 46 -2.37 7.35 -12.93
C SER A 46 -3.11 7.19 -11.60
N PRO A 47 -2.47 6.53 -10.61
CA PRO A 47 -2.99 6.46 -9.25
C PRO A 47 -2.89 7.81 -8.54
N MET A 48 -3.75 8.01 -7.54
CA MET A 48 -3.77 9.16 -6.64
C MET A 48 -3.23 8.75 -5.28
N ALA A 49 -2.37 9.60 -4.70
CA ALA A 49 -1.80 9.37 -3.38
C ALA A 49 -2.85 9.54 -2.27
N LEU A 50 -2.78 8.64 -1.30
CA LEU A 50 -3.60 8.67 -0.10
C LEU A 50 -2.71 9.03 1.09
N GLN A 51 -3.02 10.15 1.75
CA GLN A 51 -2.31 10.60 2.93
C GLN A 51 -2.90 9.92 4.17
N VAL A 52 -2.07 9.28 4.99
CA VAL A 52 -2.51 8.69 6.26
C VAL A 52 -3.00 9.80 7.19
N SER A 53 -4.25 9.71 7.62
CA SER A 53 -4.83 10.62 8.62
C SER A 53 -5.05 9.94 9.96
N ALA A 54 -5.28 8.62 9.98
CA ALA A 54 -5.25 7.82 11.19
C ALA A 54 -4.90 6.35 10.88
N TYR A 55 -4.24 5.71 11.85
CA TYR A 55 -4.01 4.28 11.88
C TYR A 55 -4.18 3.78 13.31
N LYS A 56 -4.92 2.69 13.48
CA LYS A 56 -5.12 2.01 14.76
C LYS A 56 -4.97 0.52 14.57
N ARG A 57 -4.26 -0.13 15.50
CA ARG A 57 -4.20 -1.58 15.63
C ARG A 57 -4.73 -1.97 16.99
N ASP A 58 -5.88 -2.62 17.01
CA ASP A 58 -6.46 -3.18 18.21
C ASP A 58 -5.99 -4.63 18.35
N LYS A 59 -5.14 -4.86 19.35
CA LYS A 59 -4.61 -6.20 19.61
C LYS A 59 -5.69 -7.07 20.22
N ALA A 60 -5.79 -8.30 19.74
CA ALA A 60 -6.64 -9.29 20.38
C ALA A 60 -6.22 -9.51 21.84
N GLN A 61 -7.19 -9.81 22.70
CA GLN A 61 -6.90 -10.11 24.11
C GLN A 61 -6.03 -11.36 24.20
N ALA A 62 -5.04 -11.32 25.10
CA ALA A 62 -4.14 -12.45 25.31
C ALA A 62 -4.94 -13.72 25.66
N GLY A 63 -4.66 -14.82 24.96
CA GLY A 63 -5.37 -16.09 25.13
C GLY A 63 -6.62 -16.26 24.27
N THR A 64 -7.09 -15.19 23.60
CA THR A 64 -8.05 -15.32 22.51
C THR A 64 -7.27 -15.54 21.22
N ASN A 65 -7.50 -16.64 20.49
CA ASN A 65 -6.89 -16.87 19.17
C ASN A 65 -7.44 -15.90 18.10
N GLN A 66 -7.94 -14.74 18.52
CA GLN A 66 -8.42 -13.72 17.61
C GLN A 66 -7.23 -12.98 17.00
N PRO A 67 -7.27 -12.70 15.69
CA PRO A 67 -6.30 -11.82 15.05
C PRO A 67 -6.51 -10.36 15.45
N ASP A 68 -5.44 -9.56 15.33
CA ASP A 68 -5.49 -8.11 15.49
C ASP A 68 -6.42 -7.49 14.44
N GLU A 69 -7.16 -6.46 14.86
CA GLU A 69 -7.94 -5.60 13.96
C GLU A 69 -7.11 -4.38 13.57
N GLU A 70 -7.07 -4.06 12.28
CA GLU A 70 -6.41 -2.86 11.77
C GLU A 70 -7.44 -1.92 11.13
N SER A 71 -7.44 -0.68 11.61
CA SER A 71 -8.31 0.39 11.13
C SER A 71 -7.47 1.53 10.54
N TYR A 72 -7.80 1.92 9.32
CA TYR A 72 -7.10 2.91 8.53
C TYR A 72 -8.04 4.06 8.15
N ARG A 73 -7.51 5.28 8.17
CA ARG A 73 -8.12 6.43 7.50
C ARG A 73 -7.10 7.13 6.62
N TRP A 74 -7.54 7.47 5.42
CA TRP A 74 -6.74 8.22 4.47
C TRP A 74 -7.49 9.40 3.89
N SER A 75 -6.79 10.50 3.66
CA SER A 75 -7.26 11.62 2.87
C SER A 75 -6.78 11.47 1.43
N GLU A 76 -7.72 11.52 0.49
CA GLU A 76 -7.43 11.58 -0.95
C GLU A 76 -7.05 13.02 -1.31
N ILE A 77 -5.81 13.23 -1.76
CA ILE A 77 -5.32 14.57 -2.09
C ILE A 77 -5.34 14.74 -3.62
N TYR A 78 -6.07 15.76 -4.09
CA TYR A 78 -6.10 16.15 -5.49
C TYR A 78 -5.81 17.65 -5.61
N GLN A 79 -4.79 18.01 -6.40
CA GLN A 79 -4.38 19.41 -6.58
C GLN A 79 -4.15 20.16 -5.25
N GLY A 80 -3.56 19.48 -4.26
CA GLY A 80 -3.28 20.04 -2.94
C GLY A 80 -4.50 20.21 -2.02
N LYS A 81 -5.69 19.75 -2.44
CA LYS A 81 -6.91 19.79 -1.63
C LYS A 81 -7.39 18.38 -1.30
N ILE A 82 -8.04 18.23 -0.15
CA ILE A 82 -8.71 17.00 0.21
C ILE A 82 -9.93 16.85 -0.70
N ASN A 83 -9.95 15.78 -1.51
CA ASN A 83 -11.03 15.44 -2.41
C ASN A 83 -12.02 14.43 -1.80
N GLY A 84 -11.54 13.65 -0.83
CA GLY A 84 -12.37 12.77 -0.03
C GLY A 84 -11.57 12.05 1.05
N THR A 85 -12.25 11.24 1.85
CA THR A 85 -11.65 10.47 2.94
C THR A 85 -12.08 9.02 2.85
N TYR A 86 -11.12 8.10 2.90
CA TYR A 86 -11.34 6.67 3.02
C TYR A 86 -11.28 6.24 4.48
N ALA A 87 -12.12 5.27 4.83
CA ALA A 87 -12.00 4.51 6.07
C ALA A 87 -12.07 3.02 5.73
N LEU A 88 -11.15 2.23 6.27
CA LEU A 88 -11.07 0.79 6.06
C LEU A 88 -10.76 0.08 7.37
N THR A 89 -11.50 -0.98 7.67
CA THR A 89 -11.20 -1.90 8.77
C THR A 89 -11.03 -3.32 8.23
N MET A 90 -9.95 -3.96 8.65
CA MET A 90 -9.65 -5.34 8.30
C MET A 90 -9.12 -6.15 9.47
N MET A 91 -9.33 -7.46 9.40
CA MET A 91 -8.86 -8.44 10.37
C MET A 91 -8.51 -9.72 9.60
N GLN A 92 -7.30 -10.26 9.82
CA GLN A 92 -6.83 -11.48 9.15
C GLN A 92 -6.93 -11.46 7.61
N HIS A 93 -6.84 -10.27 6.99
CA HIS A 93 -7.02 -10.03 5.54
C HIS A 93 -8.46 -10.03 5.04
N ASN A 94 -9.45 -10.25 5.91
CA ASN A 94 -10.83 -9.98 5.58
C ASN A 94 -11.11 -8.50 5.75
N ILE A 95 -11.74 -7.90 4.75
CA ILE A 95 -12.16 -6.50 4.77
C ILE A 95 -13.60 -6.48 5.25
N TYR A 96 -13.88 -5.75 6.34
CA TYR A 96 -15.20 -5.73 6.98
C TYR A 96 -16.00 -4.48 6.65
N GLN A 97 -15.32 -3.33 6.65
CA GLN A 97 -15.94 -2.04 6.44
C GLN A 97 -14.99 -1.19 5.61
N VAL A 98 -15.48 -0.74 4.46
CA VAL A 98 -14.76 0.22 3.63
C VAL A 98 -15.73 1.27 3.14
N SER A 99 -15.38 2.53 3.33
CA SER A 99 -16.19 3.63 2.85
C SER A 99 -15.33 4.78 2.31
N TYR A 100 -15.95 5.57 1.46
CA TYR A 100 -15.41 6.82 0.93
C TYR A 100 -16.41 7.94 1.18
N VAL A 101 -15.97 9.03 1.80
CA VAL A 101 -16.74 10.26 1.96
C VAL A 101 -16.15 11.32 1.04
N ARG A 102 -16.92 11.75 0.05
CA ARG A 102 -16.49 12.76 -0.92
C ARG A 102 -16.54 14.15 -0.29
N ALA A 103 -15.46 14.92 -0.41
CA ALA A 103 -15.34 16.21 0.28
C ALA A 103 -16.30 17.28 -0.26
N ARG A 104 -16.58 17.29 -1.57
CA ARG A 104 -17.38 18.37 -2.21
C ARG A 104 -18.84 18.42 -1.77
N ASP A 105 -19.41 17.29 -1.35
CA ASP A 105 -20.85 17.17 -1.05
C ASP A 105 -21.15 16.23 0.13
N ASN A 106 -20.12 15.77 0.86
CA ASN A 106 -20.22 14.87 2.01
C ASN A 106 -21.00 13.56 1.73
N LYS A 107 -21.15 13.17 0.46
CA LYS A 107 -21.80 11.91 0.13
C LYS A 107 -20.90 10.75 0.53
N LYS A 108 -21.47 9.82 1.31
CA LYS A 108 -20.84 8.56 1.69
C LYS A 108 -21.15 7.49 0.66
N PHE A 109 -20.12 6.75 0.28
CA PHE A 109 -20.19 5.57 -0.55
C PHE A 109 -19.63 4.40 0.25
N GLU A 110 -20.37 3.29 0.32
CA GLU A 110 -19.82 2.04 0.82
C GLU A 110 -19.08 1.33 -0.32
N LEU A 111 -17.94 0.73 -0.03
CA LEU A 111 -17.11 0.07 -1.03
C LEU A 111 -17.18 -1.43 -0.84
N GLU A 112 -17.85 -2.09 -1.78
CA GLU A 112 -17.97 -3.54 -1.85
C GLU A 112 -16.67 -4.13 -2.40
N TYR A 113 -16.02 -4.99 -1.62
CA TYR A 113 -14.82 -5.71 -2.06
C TYR A 113 -15.19 -6.69 -3.18
N LEU A 114 -14.47 -6.61 -4.30
CA LEU A 114 -14.59 -7.55 -5.40
C LEU A 114 -13.46 -8.57 -5.30
N GLU A 115 -13.78 -9.78 -4.88
CA GLU A 115 -12.82 -10.87 -4.79
C GLU A 115 -12.29 -11.25 -6.17
N ASP A 116 -10.96 -11.27 -6.32
CA ASP A 116 -10.33 -11.74 -7.54
C ASP A 116 -10.32 -13.27 -7.55
N LYS A 117 -10.95 -13.85 -8.59
CA LYS A 117 -10.96 -15.32 -8.79
C LYS A 117 -9.61 -15.90 -9.22
N LYS A 118 -8.61 -15.04 -9.47
CA LYS A 118 -7.29 -15.46 -9.93
C LYS A 118 -6.34 -15.56 -8.74
N PRO A 119 -5.44 -16.56 -8.71
CA PRO A 119 -4.36 -16.60 -7.74
C PRO A 119 -3.54 -15.30 -7.78
N TYR A 120 -3.17 -14.81 -6.60
CA TYR A 120 -2.30 -13.65 -6.46
C TYR A 120 -0.96 -13.89 -7.17
N ASP A 121 -0.58 -12.98 -8.08
CA ASP A 121 0.62 -13.11 -8.91
C ASP A 121 1.91 -12.65 -8.21
N GLY A 122 1.80 -12.29 -6.93
CA GLY A 122 2.91 -11.79 -6.12
C GLY A 122 3.25 -10.32 -6.35
N LYS A 123 2.59 -9.62 -7.28
CA LYS A 123 2.90 -8.23 -7.60
C LYS A 123 2.27 -7.27 -6.59
N ASN A 124 3.01 -6.26 -6.18
CA ASN A 124 2.50 -5.22 -5.30
C ASN A 124 2.98 -3.84 -5.78
N MET A 125 2.31 -2.78 -5.29
CA MET A 125 2.66 -1.41 -5.61
C MET A 125 2.48 -0.51 -4.39
N LEU A 126 3.35 0.50 -4.29
CA LEU A 126 3.23 1.61 -3.34
C LEU A 126 3.39 2.93 -4.11
N LEU A 127 2.79 4.01 -3.58
CA LEU A 127 2.95 5.35 -4.14
C LEU A 127 3.58 6.27 -3.10
N LEU A 128 4.85 6.63 -3.30
CA LEU A 128 5.60 7.53 -2.44
C LEU A 128 6.08 8.73 -3.25
N TYR A 129 5.79 9.95 -2.79
CA TYR A 129 6.19 11.19 -3.46
C TYR A 129 5.79 11.30 -4.95
N GLY A 130 4.68 10.66 -5.32
CA GLY A 130 4.21 10.57 -6.70
C GLY A 130 4.93 9.53 -7.57
N ILE A 131 5.90 8.80 -7.02
CA ILE A 131 6.64 7.72 -7.68
C ILE A 131 5.94 6.40 -7.38
N GLN A 132 5.63 5.63 -8.42
CA GLN A 132 5.08 4.29 -8.26
C GLN A 132 6.21 3.29 -8.06
N LEU A 133 6.16 2.57 -6.95
CA LEU A 133 7.12 1.53 -6.56
C LEU A 133 6.47 0.18 -6.83
N HIS A 134 6.78 -0.43 -7.98
CA HIS A 134 6.28 -1.75 -8.38
C HIS A 134 7.28 -2.82 -7.99
N PHE A 135 6.86 -3.81 -7.22
CA PHE A 135 7.73 -4.90 -6.79
C PHE A 135 6.97 -6.21 -6.67
N TYR A 136 7.71 -7.28 -6.45
CA TYR A 136 7.16 -8.60 -6.20
C TYR A 136 7.42 -9.03 -4.76
N VAL A 137 6.36 -9.44 -4.06
CA VAL A 137 6.41 -10.09 -2.76
C VAL A 137 6.82 -11.56 -2.91
N PHE A 138 6.39 -12.20 -4.00
CA PHE A 138 6.69 -13.59 -4.33
C PHE A 138 7.19 -13.74 -5.77
N TYR A 139 7.81 -14.89 -6.07
CA TYR A 139 8.12 -15.42 -7.41
C TYR A 139 9.15 -14.65 -8.26
N LYS A 140 9.28 -13.33 -8.09
CA LYS A 140 10.20 -12.49 -8.88
C LYS A 140 10.99 -11.53 -8.01
N ASN A 141 12.04 -10.97 -8.59
CA ASN A 141 12.99 -10.08 -7.92
C ASN A 141 13.05 -8.68 -8.53
N ASP A 142 12.13 -8.38 -9.44
CA ASP A 142 12.03 -7.08 -10.08
C ASP A 142 11.52 -6.04 -9.09
N PHE A 143 12.25 -4.93 -9.00
CA PHE A 143 11.77 -3.71 -8.38
C PHE A 143 11.88 -2.58 -9.40
N LYS A 144 10.78 -1.89 -9.65
CA LYS A 144 10.66 -0.87 -10.68
C LYS A 144 10.07 0.40 -10.08
N LEU A 145 10.71 1.51 -10.39
CA LEU A 145 10.24 2.85 -10.13
C LEU A 145 9.67 3.43 -11.42
N LEU A 146 8.43 3.93 -11.37
CA LEU A 146 7.83 4.73 -12.43
C LEU A 146 7.59 6.15 -11.90
N TYR A 147 8.29 7.11 -12.49
CA TYR A 147 8.27 8.52 -12.10
C TYR A 147 7.10 9.27 -12.75
N PRO A 148 6.64 10.40 -12.17
CA PRO A 148 5.55 11.20 -12.75
C PRO A 148 5.78 11.67 -14.19
N ASN A 149 7.04 11.82 -14.61
CA ASN A 149 7.42 12.19 -15.97
C ASN A 149 7.44 11.00 -16.95
N GLY A 150 7.03 9.80 -16.51
CA GLY A 150 7.07 8.58 -17.32
C GLY A 150 8.44 7.90 -17.38
N GLN A 151 9.49 8.48 -16.78
CA GLN A 151 10.79 7.81 -16.67
C GLN A 151 10.66 6.57 -15.80
N GLU A 152 11.45 5.54 -16.14
CA GLU A 152 11.50 4.30 -15.37
C GLU A 152 12.92 4.01 -14.90
N THR A 153 13.02 3.37 -13.74
CA THR A 153 14.29 2.80 -13.25
C THR A 153 14.01 1.44 -12.66
N SER A 154 14.83 0.46 -13.02
CA SER A 154 14.63 -0.94 -12.62
C SER A 154 15.85 -1.44 -11.87
N PHE A 155 15.59 -2.19 -10.81
CA PHE A 155 16.58 -2.85 -9.97
C PHE A 155 16.26 -4.34 -9.89
N LYS A 156 17.28 -5.12 -9.56
CA LYS A 156 17.14 -6.53 -9.20
C LYS A 156 17.41 -6.67 -7.71
N LEU A 157 16.36 -7.02 -6.98
CA LEU A 157 16.47 -7.37 -5.57
C LEU A 157 17.11 -8.75 -5.41
N SER A 158 17.56 -9.05 -4.21
CA SER A 158 18.12 -10.34 -3.85
C SER A 158 17.10 -11.46 -4.11
N PRO A 159 17.54 -12.60 -4.68
CA PRO A 159 16.65 -13.72 -4.99
C PRO A 159 15.91 -14.25 -3.77
N LEU A 160 14.62 -14.50 -3.93
CA LEU A 160 13.80 -15.20 -2.94
C LEU A 160 14.25 -16.66 -2.83
N LYS A 161 14.55 -17.11 -1.62
CA LYS A 161 14.65 -18.54 -1.31
C LYS A 161 13.26 -19.17 -1.41
N ASN A 162 13.18 -20.39 -1.93
CA ASN A 162 11.90 -21.10 -2.14
C ASN A 162 11.00 -21.04 -0.89
N GLY A 163 9.76 -20.62 -1.08
CA GLY A 163 8.74 -20.51 -0.04
C GLY A 163 8.77 -19.24 0.81
N ASN A 164 9.78 -18.37 0.68
CA ASN A 164 9.85 -17.13 1.45
C ASN A 164 9.19 -15.95 0.73
N ALA A 165 8.39 -15.18 1.47
CA ALA A 165 7.92 -13.86 1.06
C ALA A 165 9.01 -12.80 1.24
N ARG A 166 9.05 -11.83 0.32
CA ARG A 166 9.77 -10.57 0.53
C ARG A 166 9.01 -9.74 1.56
N GLN A 167 9.71 -9.35 2.63
CA GLN A 167 9.27 -8.31 3.55
C GLN A 167 9.68 -6.95 3.01
N TYR A 168 8.87 -5.94 3.26
CA TYR A 168 9.20 -4.55 2.95
C TYR A 168 8.77 -3.64 4.09
N SER A 169 9.40 -2.48 4.23
CA SER A 169 9.03 -1.49 5.25
C SER A 169 9.30 -0.07 4.74
N ILE A 170 8.43 0.85 5.16
CA ILE A 170 8.48 2.28 4.81
C ILE A 170 8.84 3.08 6.06
N ARG A 171 10.06 3.60 6.09
CA ARG A 171 10.64 4.31 7.24
C ARG A 171 11.68 5.29 6.73
N ASP A 172 11.89 6.37 7.46
CA ASP A 172 13.03 7.25 7.29
C ASP A 172 14.31 6.54 7.83
N TYR A 173 15.15 5.99 6.95
CA TYR A 173 16.34 5.23 7.34
C TYR A 173 17.56 6.12 7.56
N ASN A 174 17.61 7.30 6.94
CA ASN A 174 18.73 8.24 7.04
C ASN A 174 18.42 9.46 7.95
N ASN A 175 17.22 9.54 8.52
CA ASN A 175 16.71 10.62 9.38
C ASN A 175 16.66 11.99 8.67
N ASP A 176 16.32 12.02 7.38
CA ASP A 176 16.18 13.27 6.62
C ASP A 176 14.75 13.83 6.59
N GLY A 177 13.81 13.16 7.27
CA GLY A 177 12.40 13.52 7.33
C GLY A 177 11.56 12.94 6.20
N TYR A 178 12.15 12.18 5.29
CA TYR A 178 11.46 11.49 4.20
C TYR A 178 11.45 9.97 4.44
N ASP A 179 10.27 9.37 4.34
CA ASP A 179 10.12 7.94 4.24
C ASP A 179 10.88 7.36 3.02
N ASP A 180 11.70 6.35 3.29
CA ASP A 180 12.40 5.51 2.35
C ASP A 180 11.71 4.14 2.23
N ILE A 181 12.27 3.22 1.43
CA ILE A 181 11.80 1.83 1.37
C ILE A 181 12.93 0.83 1.55
N SER A 182 12.67 -0.24 2.31
CA SER A 182 13.56 -1.40 2.36
C SER A 182 12.86 -2.68 1.94
N PHE A 183 13.66 -3.62 1.46
CA PHE A 183 13.26 -4.98 1.14
C PHE A 183 14.15 -5.96 1.90
N LYS A 184 13.56 -7.04 2.41
CA LYS A 184 14.30 -8.06 3.16
C LYS A 184 13.68 -9.43 2.98
N GLN A 185 14.50 -10.46 3.04
CA GLN A 185 14.06 -11.84 3.28
C GLN A 185 14.64 -12.37 4.60
N SER A 186 14.03 -13.43 5.13
CA SER A 186 14.52 -14.09 6.34
C SER A 186 16.00 -14.49 6.19
N GLY A 187 16.82 -14.06 7.15
CA GLY A 187 18.26 -14.34 7.17
C GLY A 187 19.13 -13.58 6.15
N ALA A 188 18.60 -12.58 5.44
CA ALA A 188 19.38 -11.72 4.55
C ALA A 188 19.53 -10.28 5.09
N LYS A 189 20.54 -9.56 4.61
CA LYS A 189 20.67 -8.10 4.78
C LYS A 189 19.49 -7.41 4.07
N ALA A 190 19.01 -6.31 4.63
CA ALA A 190 18.02 -5.49 3.97
C ALA A 190 18.64 -4.70 2.81
N GLU A 191 17.92 -4.63 1.69
CA GLU A 191 18.22 -3.77 0.54
C GLU A 191 17.40 -2.49 0.71
N ILE A 192 18.06 -1.36 0.95
CA ILE A 192 17.43 -0.09 1.30
C ILE A 192 17.54 0.86 0.11
N PHE A 193 16.48 1.61 -0.18
CA PHE A 193 16.42 2.63 -1.21
C PHE A 193 16.01 3.95 -0.57
N ILE A 194 16.94 4.92 -0.58
CA ILE A 194 16.80 6.23 0.03
C ILE A 194 16.16 7.21 -0.94
N TYR A 195 15.16 7.95 -0.50
CA TYR A 195 14.56 9.04 -1.27
C TYR A 195 15.40 10.31 -1.14
N HIS A 196 15.83 10.86 -2.28
CA HIS A 196 16.55 12.13 -2.34
C HIS A 196 15.61 13.25 -2.81
N PRO A 197 15.10 14.12 -1.92
CA PRO A 197 14.09 15.13 -2.26
C PRO A 197 14.59 16.19 -3.25
N GLN A 198 15.90 16.47 -3.29
CA GLN A 198 16.51 17.48 -4.16
C GLN A 198 16.46 17.06 -5.63
N ILE A 199 16.64 15.77 -5.90
CA ILE A 199 16.58 15.19 -7.25
C ILE A 199 15.28 14.43 -7.51
N LYS A 200 14.44 14.26 -6.48
CA LYS A 200 13.16 13.53 -6.47
C LYS A 200 13.31 12.09 -6.97
N LYS A 201 14.33 11.38 -6.48
CA LYS A 201 14.65 10.00 -6.89
C LYS A 201 14.94 9.10 -5.70
N PHE A 202 14.61 7.83 -5.85
CA PHE A 202 15.10 6.79 -4.95
C PHE A 202 16.43 6.25 -5.49
N MET A 203 17.41 6.06 -4.60
CA MET A 203 18.70 5.44 -4.91
C MET A 203 19.00 4.32 -3.91
N PRO A 204 19.63 3.21 -4.34
CA PRO A 204 20.04 2.18 -3.41
C PRO A 204 21.05 2.75 -2.41
N GLN A 205 20.90 2.39 -1.14
CA GLN A 205 21.89 2.65 -0.11
C GLN A 205 23.08 1.72 -0.31
N GLU A 206 24.27 2.29 -0.40
CA GLU A 206 25.54 1.55 -0.47
C GLU A 206 25.88 0.85 0.87
#